data_AF-A0A1F0PV37-F1
#
_entry.id   AF-A0A1F0PV37-F1
#
_cell.length_a   1.000
_cell.length_b   1.000
_cell.length_c   1.000
_cell.angle_alpha   90.00
_cell.angle_beta   90.00
_cell.angle_gamma   90.00
#
_symmetry.space_group_name_H-M   'P 1'
#
loop_
_entity.id
_entity.type
_entity.pdbx_description
1 polymer ?
#
loop_
_entity_poly.entity_id
_entity_poly.type
_entity_poly.pdbx_seq_one_letter_code
_entity_poly.pdbx_strand_id
1 'polypeptide(L)'
;MKSFKLSAAVLALGAATALSACSSSEDAASENSSAAKPSGETSASQVVSTEMPTVEQLNEILAKAADPNLPQEEKVQLVQGSETAPELFDVMSQSQAESGATFEVVAPVIPGLVPDSALATVHINTPDGQQQTADQVEFINEGGTWKLSKTWACVLVTNIVPPEEVPEMCADSVPEDAAAPADAPDEGQEAPAEEAPADAPAEGAEAPAEAPAQ
;
A
#
# COMPACT_ATOMS: atom_id res chain seq x y z
N MET A 1 39.71 -11.93 -23.73
CA MET A 1 40.41 -10.83 -24.43
C MET A 1 39.73 -10.52 -25.76
N LYS A 2 38.92 -9.44 -25.84
CA LYS A 2 38.78 -8.57 -27.03
C LYS A 2 37.86 -7.39 -26.67
N SER A 3 38.46 -6.31 -26.18
CA SER A 3 37.84 -4.98 -26.03
C SER A 3 38.03 -4.19 -27.33
N PHE A 4 37.06 -3.35 -27.71
CA PHE A 4 37.15 -2.21 -28.66
C PHE A 4 35.70 -1.72 -28.94
N LYS A 5 35.28 -0.44 -28.92
CA LYS A 5 35.88 0.88 -28.76
C LYS A 5 34.77 1.85 -28.29
N LEU A 6 35.12 2.80 -27.43
CA LEU A 6 34.37 4.05 -27.21
C LEU A 6 34.29 4.85 -28.53
N SER A 7 33.13 5.44 -28.84
CA SER A 7 33.03 6.59 -29.73
C SER A 7 32.05 7.59 -29.15
N ALA A 8 32.64 8.66 -28.63
CA ALA A 8 31.97 9.91 -28.31
C ALA A 8 31.72 10.68 -29.61
N ALA A 9 30.52 11.22 -29.77
CA ALA A 9 30.23 12.26 -30.75
C ALA A 9 29.58 13.44 -30.01
N VAL A 10 30.36 14.52 -29.87
CA VAL A 10 29.96 15.83 -29.37
C VAL A 10 29.80 16.74 -30.58
N LEU A 11 28.60 17.29 -30.77
CA LEU A 11 28.25 18.46 -31.61
C LEU A 11 27.01 19.09 -30.94
N ALA A 12 27.10 20.08 -30.04
CA ALA A 12 27.53 21.47 -30.16
C ALA A 12 26.47 22.44 -30.77
N LEU A 13 25.97 23.32 -29.88
CA LEU A 13 25.63 24.75 -30.06
C LEU A 13 24.36 25.18 -30.83
N GLY A 14 23.48 25.91 -30.13
CA GLY A 14 23.15 27.29 -30.55
C GLY A 14 21.69 27.77 -30.50
N ALA A 15 21.53 28.99 -29.93
CA ALA A 15 20.43 29.97 -30.01
C ALA A 15 19.17 29.71 -29.13
N ALA A 16 18.96 30.39 -28.00
CA ALA A 16 18.74 31.82 -27.74
C ALA A 16 17.28 32.30 -28.01
N THR A 17 16.58 32.57 -26.90
CA THR A 17 15.63 33.66 -26.62
C THR A 17 14.51 33.98 -27.62
N ALA A 18 13.27 33.76 -27.19
CA ALA A 18 12.20 34.77 -27.28
C ALA A 18 11.11 34.48 -26.23
N LEU A 19 11.16 35.16 -25.08
CA LEU A 19 9.94 35.41 -24.30
C LEU A 19 9.11 36.40 -25.11
N SER A 20 8.00 35.94 -25.69
CA SER A 20 6.95 36.82 -26.18
C SER A 20 6.25 37.46 -24.99
N ALA A 21 6.83 38.58 -24.55
CA ALA A 21 6.09 39.60 -23.83
C ALA A 21 5.25 40.43 -24.82
N CYS A 22 4.03 40.76 -24.37
CA CYS A 22 3.26 41.96 -24.70
C CYS A 22 2.41 42.02 -25.98
N SER A 23 1.09 42.15 -25.78
CA SER A 23 0.32 43.31 -26.27
C SER A 23 -1.02 43.37 -25.52
N SER A 24 -1.14 44.15 -24.45
CA SER A 24 -1.60 45.55 -24.38
C SER A 24 -3.13 45.70 -24.45
N SER A 25 -3.75 46.06 -23.33
CA SER A 25 -4.49 47.32 -23.21
C SER A 25 -4.65 47.69 -21.73
N GLU A 26 -4.29 48.95 -21.47
CA GLU A 26 -4.27 49.68 -20.20
C GLU A 26 -5.61 49.72 -19.46
N ASP A 27 -5.54 49.73 -18.12
CA ASP A 27 -6.46 50.49 -17.28
C ASP A 27 -5.74 51.01 -16.02
N ALA A 28 -6.24 52.13 -15.52
CA ALA A 28 -5.49 53.21 -14.89
C ALA A 28 -5.01 53.00 -13.44
N ALA A 29 -3.84 53.58 -13.19
CA ALA A 29 -3.38 54.30 -11.99
C ALA A 29 -4.12 54.08 -10.65
N SER A 30 -3.38 53.59 -9.65
CA SER A 30 -3.31 54.27 -8.34
C SER A 30 -2.04 53.87 -7.58
N GLU A 31 -1.42 54.86 -6.96
CA GLU A 31 -0.14 54.81 -6.28
C GLU A 31 -0.17 53.98 -5.00
N ASN A 32 0.87 53.17 -4.71
CA ASN A 32 1.48 53.09 -3.37
C ASN A 32 2.78 52.24 -3.35
N SER A 33 3.81 52.82 -2.74
CA SER A 33 4.93 52.20 -2.02
C SER A 33 6.01 51.40 -2.77
N SER A 34 7.18 52.04 -2.88
CA SER A 34 8.49 51.40 -3.01
C SER A 34 8.80 50.48 -1.82
N ALA A 35 9.00 49.20 -2.09
CA ALA A 35 9.88 48.34 -1.30
C ALA A 35 10.41 47.21 -2.21
N ALA A 36 11.64 47.40 -2.70
CA ALA A 36 12.40 46.34 -3.36
C ALA A 36 12.58 45.15 -2.41
N LYS A 37 12.27 43.95 -2.87
CA LYS A 37 12.62 42.67 -2.24
C LYS A 37 13.46 41.88 -3.24
N PRO A 38 14.55 41.24 -2.79
CA PRO A 38 15.51 40.61 -3.70
C PRO A 38 14.88 39.39 -4.37
N SER A 39 14.95 39.32 -5.70
CA SER A 39 14.83 38.08 -6.45
C SER A 39 16.00 37.18 -6.07
N GLY A 40 15.78 36.32 -5.07
CA GLY A 40 16.61 35.15 -4.85
C GLY A 40 16.10 34.02 -5.73
N GLU A 41 16.65 33.89 -6.93
CA GLU A 41 16.67 32.59 -7.62
C GLU A 41 17.53 31.66 -6.78
N THR A 42 16.90 30.96 -5.83
CA THR A 42 17.51 29.75 -5.28
C THR A 42 17.25 28.67 -6.31
N SER A 43 18.33 28.19 -6.94
CA SER A 43 18.34 26.90 -7.60
C SER A 43 18.14 25.86 -6.50
N ALA A 44 16.88 25.61 -6.15
CA ALA A 44 16.51 24.51 -5.28
C ALA A 44 16.76 23.24 -6.09
N SER A 45 17.65 22.39 -5.58
CA SER A 45 17.79 21.00 -5.99
C SER A 45 16.42 20.45 -6.38
N GLN A 46 16.33 19.87 -7.58
CA GLN A 46 15.17 19.13 -8.04
C GLN A 46 15.02 17.89 -7.14
N VAL A 47 14.51 18.09 -5.92
CA VAL A 47 13.73 17.07 -5.25
C VAL A 47 12.53 16.90 -6.17
N VAL A 48 12.44 15.73 -6.82
CA VAL A 48 11.19 15.33 -7.44
C VAL A 48 10.25 15.16 -6.26
N SER A 49 9.57 16.24 -5.87
CA SER A 49 8.37 16.12 -5.05
C SER A 49 7.37 15.44 -5.96
N THR A 50 7.24 14.15 -5.79
CA THR A 50 6.23 13.33 -6.45
C THR A 50 4.89 13.94 -6.10
N GLU A 51 4.25 14.57 -7.08
CA GLU A 51 2.99 15.27 -6.86
C GLU A 51 1.95 14.26 -6.35
N MET A 52 1.19 14.65 -5.32
CA MET A 52 0.22 13.76 -4.67
C MET A 52 -0.80 13.27 -5.70
N PRO A 53 -1.20 11.97 -5.70
CA PRO A 53 -2.07 11.47 -6.73
C PRO A 53 -3.49 12.02 -6.56
N THR A 54 -4.21 12.17 -7.67
CA THR A 54 -5.63 12.54 -7.62
C THR A 54 -6.50 11.31 -7.36
N VAL A 55 -7.72 11.55 -6.88
CA VAL A 55 -8.73 10.50 -6.69
C VAL A 55 -8.99 9.75 -8.00
N GLU A 56 -9.07 10.45 -9.14
CA GLU A 56 -9.27 9.83 -10.45
C GLU A 56 -8.11 8.92 -10.84
N GLN A 57 -6.86 9.35 -10.59
CA GLN A 57 -5.68 8.53 -10.88
C GLN A 57 -5.67 7.23 -10.07
N LEU A 58 -6.00 7.30 -8.78
CA LEU A 58 -6.07 6.12 -7.92
C LEU A 58 -7.23 5.19 -8.32
N ASN A 59 -8.38 5.75 -8.69
CA ASN A 59 -9.50 4.98 -9.23
C ASN A 59 -9.14 4.24 -10.53
N GLU A 60 -8.40 4.89 -11.43
CA GLU A 60 -7.92 4.24 -12.65
C GLU A 60 -7.00 3.06 -12.35
N ILE A 61 -6.12 3.16 -11.34
CA ILE A 61 -5.25 2.05 -10.93
C ILE A 61 -6.09 0.85 -10.52
N LEU A 62 -7.06 1.05 -9.61
CA LEU A 62 -7.93 -0.03 -9.12
C LEU A 62 -8.76 -0.66 -10.25
N ALA A 63 -9.34 0.18 -11.13
CA ALA A 63 -10.15 -0.30 -12.25
C ALA A 63 -9.32 -1.11 -13.25
N LYS A 64 -8.16 -0.60 -13.67
CA LYS A 64 -7.27 -1.26 -14.63
C LYS A 64 -6.62 -2.52 -14.06
N ALA A 65 -6.31 -2.55 -12.76
CA ALA A 65 -5.75 -3.73 -12.10
C ALA A 65 -6.72 -4.92 -12.10
N ALA A 66 -8.04 -4.67 -12.06
CA ALA A 66 -9.07 -5.70 -12.12
C ALA A 66 -9.65 -5.92 -13.52
N ASP A 67 -9.23 -5.17 -14.55
CA ASP A 67 -9.76 -5.31 -15.91
C ASP A 67 -9.27 -6.62 -16.57
N PRO A 68 -10.16 -7.53 -17.00
CA PRO A 68 -9.79 -8.77 -17.67
C PRO A 68 -9.30 -8.55 -19.12
N ASN A 69 -9.50 -7.37 -19.70
CA ASN A 69 -9.12 -7.05 -21.08
C ASN A 69 -7.73 -6.40 -21.17
N LEU A 70 -7.16 -5.99 -20.05
CA LEU A 70 -5.87 -5.32 -20.02
C LEU A 70 -4.73 -6.36 -20.09
N PRO A 71 -3.71 -6.17 -20.94
CA PRO A 71 -2.55 -7.04 -20.98
C PRO A 71 -1.85 -7.11 -19.63
N GLN A 72 -1.30 -8.29 -19.31
CA GLN A 72 -0.65 -8.52 -18.02
C GLN A 72 0.56 -7.60 -17.82
N GLU A 73 1.29 -7.27 -18.89
CA GLU A 73 2.43 -6.34 -18.84
C GLU A 73 2.04 -4.90 -18.44
N GLU A 74 0.79 -4.53 -18.66
CA GLU A 74 0.24 -3.25 -18.20
C GLU A 74 -0.26 -3.39 -16.76
N LYS A 75 -0.90 -4.51 -16.42
CA LYS A 75 -1.39 -4.78 -15.07
C LYS A 75 -0.25 -4.83 -14.04
N VAL A 76 0.91 -5.41 -14.38
CA VAL A 76 2.07 -5.48 -13.47
C VAL A 76 2.62 -4.10 -13.08
N GLN A 77 2.32 -3.06 -13.87
CA GLN A 77 2.72 -1.69 -13.56
C GLN A 77 1.78 -1.01 -12.54
N LEU A 78 0.64 -1.62 -12.23
CA LEU A 78 -0.40 -1.05 -11.37
C LEU A 78 -0.35 -1.56 -9.94
N VAL A 79 0.34 -2.68 -9.68
CA VAL A 79 0.46 -3.29 -8.35
C VAL A 79 1.93 -3.52 -8.05
N GLN A 80 2.40 -3.03 -6.90
CA GLN A 80 3.79 -3.18 -6.49
C GLN A 80 4.16 -4.67 -6.36
N GLY A 81 5.29 -5.05 -6.95
CA GLY A 81 5.84 -6.41 -6.84
C GLY A 81 5.07 -7.48 -7.62
N SER A 82 4.01 -7.12 -8.34
CA SER A 82 3.14 -8.06 -9.06
C SER A 82 3.83 -8.81 -10.23
N GLU A 83 5.05 -8.43 -10.57
CA GLU A 83 5.89 -9.06 -11.61
C GLU A 83 6.16 -10.55 -11.33
N THR A 84 6.06 -10.97 -10.07
CA THR A 84 6.24 -12.36 -9.65
C THR A 84 4.94 -13.11 -9.35
N ALA A 85 3.77 -12.49 -9.52
CA ALA A 85 2.44 -13.13 -9.41
C ALA A 85 1.47 -12.58 -10.46
N PRO A 86 1.72 -12.88 -11.74
CA PRO A 86 0.79 -12.57 -12.81
C PRO A 86 -0.65 -13.07 -12.57
N GLU A 87 -0.80 -14.20 -11.89
CA GLU A 87 -2.08 -14.84 -11.55
C GLU A 87 -2.96 -14.01 -10.60
N LEU A 88 -2.37 -13.10 -9.82
CA LEU A 88 -3.08 -12.15 -8.95
C LEU A 88 -4.18 -11.41 -9.72
N PHE A 89 -3.85 -11.03 -10.95
CA PHE A 89 -4.70 -10.24 -11.82
C PHE A 89 -5.92 -11.00 -12.33
N ASP A 90 -5.77 -12.31 -12.54
CA ASP A 90 -6.88 -13.16 -12.96
C ASP A 90 -7.85 -13.38 -11.80
N VAL A 91 -7.31 -13.62 -10.59
CA VAL A 91 -8.10 -13.72 -9.35
C VAL A 91 -8.88 -12.44 -9.08
N MET A 92 -8.24 -11.27 -9.20
CA MET A 92 -8.91 -9.98 -9.00
C MET A 92 -10.01 -9.74 -10.04
N SER A 93 -9.75 -10.04 -11.31
CA SER A 93 -10.75 -9.91 -12.39
C SER A 93 -11.93 -10.87 -12.20
N GLN A 94 -11.66 -12.13 -11.84
CA GLN A 94 -12.69 -13.11 -11.54
C GLN A 94 -13.54 -12.68 -10.35
N SER A 95 -12.90 -12.29 -9.24
CA SER A 95 -13.60 -11.83 -8.04
C SER A 95 -14.50 -10.63 -8.31
N GLN A 96 -14.03 -9.66 -9.09
CA GLN A 96 -14.84 -8.51 -9.50
C GLN A 96 -16.03 -8.96 -10.36
N ALA A 97 -15.83 -9.89 -11.29
CA ALA A 97 -16.91 -10.40 -12.15
C ALA A 97 -17.96 -11.21 -11.38
N GLU A 98 -17.55 -11.99 -10.38
CA GLU A 98 -18.44 -12.82 -9.56
C GLU A 98 -19.22 -11.99 -8.54
N SER A 99 -18.55 -11.05 -7.87
CA SER A 99 -19.18 -10.19 -6.86
C SER A 99 -19.98 -9.03 -7.46
N GLY A 100 -19.62 -8.58 -8.66
CA GLY A 100 -20.11 -7.33 -9.24
C GLY A 100 -19.71 -6.09 -8.44
N ALA A 101 -18.73 -6.21 -7.53
CA ALA A 101 -18.29 -5.13 -6.68
C ALA A 101 -17.56 -4.04 -7.50
N THR A 102 -17.77 -2.79 -7.12
CA THR A 102 -17.08 -1.63 -7.71
C THR A 102 -16.30 -0.90 -6.64
N PHE A 103 -15.12 -0.41 -7.01
CA PHE A 103 -14.22 0.33 -6.11
C PHE A 103 -14.27 1.82 -6.45
N GLU A 104 -14.44 2.65 -5.43
CA GLU A 104 -14.46 4.11 -5.55
C GLU A 104 -13.56 4.73 -4.48
N VAL A 105 -12.41 5.25 -4.89
CA VAL A 105 -11.56 6.12 -4.10
C VAL A 105 -12.32 7.41 -3.82
N VAL A 106 -12.30 7.83 -2.55
CA VAL A 106 -12.90 9.08 -2.10
C VAL A 106 -11.85 9.97 -1.45
N ALA A 107 -12.05 11.29 -1.56
CA ALA A 107 -11.19 12.26 -0.92
C ALA A 107 -11.37 12.25 0.62
N PRO A 108 -10.34 12.62 1.40
CA PRO A 108 -9.03 13.10 0.94
C PRO A 108 -8.02 11.99 0.63
N VAL A 109 -7.14 12.25 -0.33
CA VAL A 109 -5.87 11.52 -0.46
C VAL A 109 -4.84 12.24 0.41
N ILE A 110 -4.13 11.50 1.25
CA ILE A 110 -3.14 12.05 2.18
C ILE A 110 -1.77 11.36 1.99
N PRO A 111 -0.66 12.00 2.39
CA PRO A 111 0.64 11.33 2.40
C PRO A 111 0.62 10.07 3.27
N GLY A 112 1.29 9.01 2.80
CA GLY A 112 1.40 7.75 3.54
C GLY A 112 2.55 7.71 4.53
N LEU A 113 2.74 6.54 5.13
CA LEU A 113 3.70 6.34 6.23
C LEU A 113 5.14 6.16 5.74
N VAL A 114 5.31 5.73 4.48
CA VAL A 114 6.62 5.56 3.84
C VAL A 114 6.86 6.67 2.81
N PRO A 115 8.11 6.96 2.45
CA PRO A 115 8.40 7.91 1.38
C PRO A 115 7.68 7.54 0.09
N ASP A 116 7.26 8.56 -0.66
CA ASP A 116 6.60 8.39 -1.96
C ASP A 116 5.32 7.53 -1.92
N SER A 117 4.63 7.44 -0.78
CA SER A 117 3.32 6.80 -0.67
C SER A 117 2.17 7.76 -0.35
N ALA A 118 0.96 7.34 -0.68
CA ALA A 118 -0.29 8.01 -0.42
C ALA A 118 -1.31 7.04 0.17
N LEU A 119 -2.14 7.52 1.09
CA LEU A 119 -3.26 6.79 1.67
C LEU A 119 -4.57 7.41 1.18
N ALA A 120 -5.54 6.55 0.87
CA ALA A 120 -6.89 6.96 0.52
C ALA A 120 -7.93 6.05 1.19
N THR A 121 -9.16 6.53 1.21
CA THR A 121 -10.32 5.71 1.56
C THR A 121 -10.95 5.20 0.27
N VAL A 122 -11.33 3.92 0.24
CA VAL A 122 -11.99 3.28 -0.90
C VAL A 122 -13.33 2.71 -0.45
N HIS A 123 -14.40 3.10 -1.14
CA HIS A 123 -15.71 2.46 -1.03
C HIS A 123 -15.79 1.26 -1.96
N ILE A 124 -16.30 0.15 -1.43
CA ILE A 124 -16.56 -1.07 -2.15
C ILE A 124 -18.07 -1.24 -2.20
N ASN A 125 -18.66 -1.02 -3.36
CA ASN A 125 -20.10 -1.06 -3.56
C ASN A 125 -20.49 -2.34 -4.28
N THR A 126 -21.43 -3.11 -3.72
CA THR A 126 -21.95 -4.33 -4.33
C THR A 126 -23.33 -4.09 -4.98
N PRO A 127 -23.73 -4.91 -5.96
CA PRO A 127 -25.01 -4.72 -6.66
C PRO A 127 -26.26 -4.84 -5.78
N ASP A 128 -26.15 -5.51 -4.62
CA ASP A 128 -27.22 -5.63 -3.63
C ASP A 128 -27.37 -4.39 -2.73
N GLY A 129 -26.56 -3.36 -2.96
CA GLY A 129 -26.64 -2.07 -2.28
C GLY A 129 -25.87 -2.03 -0.96
N GLN A 130 -25.01 -3.00 -0.69
CA GLN A 130 -24.06 -2.92 0.43
C GLN A 130 -22.87 -2.06 0.03
N GLN A 131 -22.41 -1.23 0.96
CA GLN A 131 -21.21 -0.44 0.81
C GLN A 131 -20.29 -0.77 1.99
N GLN A 132 -19.07 -1.22 1.66
CA GLN A 132 -18.00 -1.40 2.62
C GLN A 132 -16.98 -0.27 2.45
N THR A 133 -16.30 0.10 3.54
CA THR A 133 -15.25 1.12 3.52
C THR A 133 -13.92 0.48 3.87
N ALA A 134 -12.95 0.66 2.98
CA ALA A 134 -11.57 0.33 3.18
C ALA A 134 -10.79 1.62 3.48
N ASP A 135 -10.36 1.77 4.72
CA ASP A 135 -9.53 2.89 5.14
C ASP A 135 -8.05 2.58 4.97
N GLN A 136 -7.25 3.62 4.76
CA GLN A 136 -5.79 3.51 4.66
C GLN A 136 -5.35 2.59 3.52
N VAL A 137 -6.02 2.69 2.36
CA VAL A 137 -5.56 2.05 1.12
C VAL A 137 -4.29 2.72 0.67
N GLU A 138 -3.19 1.96 0.69
CA GLU A 138 -1.87 2.50 0.38
C GLU A 138 -1.54 2.34 -1.09
N PHE A 139 -1.12 3.45 -1.68
CA PHE A 139 -0.56 3.53 -3.01
C PHE A 139 0.88 4.02 -2.92
N ILE A 140 1.78 3.45 -3.71
CA ILE A 140 3.20 3.77 -3.71
C ILE A 140 3.58 4.29 -5.09
N ASN A 141 4.35 5.37 -5.14
CA ASN A 141 4.94 5.88 -6.36
C ASN A 141 6.32 5.25 -6.55
N GLU A 142 6.46 4.46 -7.62
CA GLU A 142 7.73 3.89 -8.02
C GLU A 142 8.15 4.48 -9.37
N GLY A 143 9.21 5.28 -9.37
CA GLY A 143 9.77 5.85 -10.60
C GLY A 143 8.85 6.83 -11.33
N GLY A 144 7.96 7.52 -10.60
CA GLY A 144 6.97 8.44 -11.17
C GLY A 144 5.61 7.81 -11.42
N THR A 145 5.46 6.50 -11.26
CA THR A 145 4.21 5.77 -11.50
C THR A 145 3.56 5.33 -10.19
N TRP A 146 2.32 5.74 -9.97
CA TRP A 146 1.52 5.31 -8.82
C TRP A 146 1.03 3.88 -9.01
N LYS A 147 1.13 3.07 -7.95
CA LYS A 147 0.74 1.66 -7.90
C LYS A 147 -0.01 1.37 -6.61
N LEU A 148 -0.89 0.38 -6.59
CA LEU A 148 -1.42 -0.20 -5.35
C LEU A 148 -0.27 -0.90 -4.61
N SER A 149 -0.16 -0.69 -3.29
CA SER A 149 0.90 -1.33 -2.51
C SER A 149 0.72 -2.84 -2.47
N LYS A 150 1.85 -3.56 -2.39
CA LYS A 150 1.86 -5.03 -2.30
C LYS A 150 1.02 -5.49 -1.11
N THR A 151 1.23 -4.86 0.04
CA THR A 151 0.52 -5.18 1.28
C THR A 151 -0.98 -5.09 1.09
N TRP A 152 -1.47 -4.03 0.45
CA TRP A 152 -2.90 -3.84 0.25
C TRP A 152 -3.48 -4.82 -0.78
N ALA A 153 -2.75 -5.08 -1.86
CA ALA A 153 -3.12 -6.09 -2.84
C ALA A 153 -3.23 -7.49 -2.22
N CYS A 154 -2.30 -7.84 -1.32
CA CYS A 154 -2.34 -9.11 -0.60
C CYS A 154 -3.50 -9.19 0.40
N VAL A 155 -3.82 -8.11 1.12
CA VAL A 155 -5.01 -8.06 1.97
C VAL A 155 -6.27 -8.33 1.14
N LEU A 156 -6.41 -7.74 -0.04
CA LEU A 156 -7.58 -8.02 -0.89
C LEU A 156 -7.65 -9.48 -1.28
N VAL A 157 -6.58 -10.04 -1.82
CA VAL A 157 -6.60 -11.40 -2.35
C VAL A 157 -6.80 -12.43 -1.25
N THR A 158 -6.13 -12.30 -0.11
CA THR A 158 -6.31 -13.20 1.04
C THR A 158 -7.73 -13.22 1.62
N ASN A 159 -8.53 -12.16 1.41
CA ASN A 159 -9.93 -12.14 1.82
C ASN A 159 -10.89 -12.78 0.79
N ILE A 160 -10.43 -12.97 -0.45
CA ILE A 160 -11.24 -13.44 -1.57
C ILE A 160 -10.98 -14.92 -1.84
N VAL A 161 -9.73 -15.35 -1.80
CA VAL A 161 -9.33 -16.73 -2.12
C VAL A 161 -8.98 -17.52 -0.86
N PRO A 162 -9.18 -18.86 -0.86
CA PRO A 162 -8.69 -19.70 0.22
C PRO A 162 -7.15 -19.61 0.33
N PRO A 163 -6.57 -19.89 1.52
CA PRO A 163 -5.14 -19.74 1.77
C PRO A 163 -4.25 -20.56 0.82
N GLU A 164 -4.75 -21.69 0.33
CA GLU A 164 -4.10 -22.59 -0.63
C GLU A 164 -3.92 -21.94 -2.03
N GLU A 165 -4.72 -20.92 -2.35
CA GLU A 165 -4.76 -20.23 -3.65
C GLU A 165 -4.14 -18.82 -3.57
N VAL A 166 -3.60 -18.44 -2.40
CA VAL A 166 -2.92 -17.15 -2.23
C VAL A 166 -1.59 -17.17 -2.98
N PRO A 167 -1.32 -16.17 -3.85
CA PRO A 167 -0.04 -16.10 -4.56
C PRO A 167 1.17 -16.08 -3.62
N GLU A 168 2.31 -16.64 -4.04
CA GLU A 168 3.52 -16.73 -3.20
C GLU A 168 3.99 -15.36 -2.68
N MET A 169 3.77 -14.29 -3.45
CA MET A 169 4.11 -12.93 -2.99
C MET A 169 3.29 -12.47 -1.78
N CYS A 170 2.12 -13.08 -1.56
CA CYS A 170 1.22 -12.78 -0.46
C CYS A 170 1.26 -13.84 0.65
N ALA A 171 2.17 -14.83 0.56
CA ALA A 171 2.30 -15.87 1.58
C ALA A 171 2.61 -15.29 2.98
N ASP A 172 3.40 -14.21 3.06
CA ASP A 172 3.70 -13.51 4.32
C ASP A 172 2.47 -12.80 4.94
N SER A 173 1.38 -12.65 4.18
CA SER A 173 0.16 -11.97 4.60
C SER A 173 -0.91 -12.93 5.14
N VAL A 174 -0.69 -14.25 5.04
CA VAL A 174 -1.60 -15.25 5.58
C VAL A 174 -1.36 -15.38 7.09
N PRO A 175 -2.38 -15.20 7.95
CA PRO A 175 -2.23 -15.43 9.37
C PRO A 175 -1.84 -16.89 9.62
N GLU A 176 -0.79 -17.08 10.41
CA GLU A 176 -0.10 -18.36 10.68
C GLU A 176 -1.01 -19.48 11.25
N ASP A 177 -2.24 -19.14 11.65
CA ASP A 177 -3.28 -20.06 12.15
C ASP A 177 -4.07 -20.77 11.04
N ALA A 178 -3.99 -20.30 9.78
CA ALA A 178 -4.66 -20.93 8.63
C ALA A 178 -3.87 -22.11 8.03
N ALA A 179 -2.62 -22.32 8.46
CA ALA A 179 -1.84 -23.51 8.14
C ALA A 179 -2.17 -24.61 9.18
N ALA A 180 -3.18 -25.43 8.90
CA ALA A 180 -3.42 -26.62 9.71
C ALA A 180 -2.20 -27.58 9.64
N PRO A 181 -1.85 -28.28 10.73
CA PRO A 181 -0.51 -28.78 10.97
C PRO A 181 -0.27 -30.12 10.28
N ALA A 182 0.92 -30.30 9.70
CA ALA A 182 1.40 -31.62 9.31
C ALA A 182 2.75 -31.89 10.00
N ASP A 183 2.78 -33.03 10.68
CA ASP A 183 3.91 -33.69 11.34
C ASP A 183 4.34 -33.17 12.73
N ALA A 184 3.65 -33.68 13.76
CA ALA A 184 4.33 -34.14 14.96
C ALA A 184 4.74 -35.60 14.76
N PRO A 185 5.98 -35.95 15.12
CA PRO A 185 6.15 -37.05 16.06
C PRO A 185 6.64 -36.54 17.42
N ASP A 186 5.89 -36.96 18.44
CA ASP A 186 6.36 -37.28 19.78
C ASP A 186 7.79 -37.82 19.77
N GLU A 187 8.73 -37.16 20.46
CA GLU A 187 9.74 -37.79 21.34
C GLU A 187 10.34 -36.71 22.26
N GLY A 188 10.52 -37.08 23.53
CA GLY A 188 10.52 -36.15 24.65
C GLY A 188 11.76 -35.29 24.85
N GLN A 189 11.59 -34.28 25.71
CA GLN A 189 12.69 -33.82 26.54
C GLN A 189 12.19 -33.42 27.93
N GLU A 190 12.84 -34.05 28.89
CA GLU A 190 12.57 -34.11 30.31
C GLU A 190 12.62 -32.73 30.97
N ALA A 191 11.72 -32.52 31.93
CA ALA A 191 11.88 -31.50 32.94
C ALA A 191 13.12 -31.81 33.80
N PRO A 192 13.91 -30.81 34.23
CA PRO A 192 14.62 -30.91 35.48
C PRO A 192 13.76 -30.28 36.59
N ALA A 193 13.35 -31.13 37.51
CA ALA A 193 13.02 -30.75 38.87
C ALA A 193 14.30 -30.37 39.63
N GLU A 194 14.23 -29.39 40.53
CA GLU A 194 15.06 -29.15 41.74
C GLU A 194 14.75 -27.72 42.24
N GLU A 195 14.49 -27.36 43.50
CA GLU A 195 14.30 -28.05 44.78
C GLU A 195 13.42 -27.14 45.66
N ALA A 196 12.65 -27.74 46.56
CA ALA A 196 12.08 -27.07 47.74
C ALA A 196 13.13 -27.00 48.87
N PRO A 197 12.90 -26.20 49.92
CA PRO A 197 12.43 -26.83 51.17
C PRO A 197 11.31 -25.99 51.82
N ALA A 198 10.16 -26.58 52.16
CA ALA A 198 9.89 -27.35 53.39
C ALA A 198 10.08 -26.54 54.69
N ASP A 199 8.98 -26.02 55.24
CA ASP A 199 8.69 -26.11 56.67
C ASP A 199 7.17 -25.97 56.91
N ALA A 200 6.60 -26.97 57.59
CA ALA A 200 5.27 -27.06 58.19
C ALA A 200 5.53 -27.52 59.66
N PRO A 201 4.61 -27.52 60.64
CA PRO A 201 3.13 -27.60 60.55
C PRO A 201 2.41 -26.69 61.59
N ALA A 202 1.08 -26.65 61.79
CA ALA A 202 0.26 -27.68 62.43
C ALA A 202 -1.20 -27.24 62.66
N GLU A 203 -2.10 -28.23 62.64
CA GLU A 203 -3.37 -28.40 63.40
C GLU A 203 -4.54 -27.43 63.11
N GLY A 204 -5.62 -27.92 62.46
CA GLY A 204 -6.81 -28.52 63.11
C GLY A 204 -7.98 -27.53 62.96
N ALA A 205 -9.25 -27.85 62.76
CA ALA A 205 -10.03 -29.07 62.84
C ALA A 205 -11.38 -28.83 62.11
N GLU A 206 -11.99 -29.92 61.63
CA GLU A 206 -13.45 -30.16 61.60
C GLU A 206 -14.39 -29.33 60.69
N ALA A 207 -14.92 -30.00 59.66
CA ALA A 207 -16.28 -29.80 59.13
C ALA A 207 -17.30 -30.53 60.05
N PRO A 208 -18.63 -30.59 59.78
CA PRO A 208 -19.48 -29.93 58.78
C PRO A 208 -20.78 -29.32 59.40
N ALA A 209 -21.68 -28.73 58.60
CA ALA A 209 -23.13 -29.04 58.59
C ALA A 209 -24.01 -27.93 57.94
N GLU A 210 -25.12 -28.43 57.42
CA GLU A 210 -26.20 -27.82 56.64
C GLU A 210 -26.94 -26.61 57.27
N ALA A 211 -27.39 -25.69 56.38
CA ALA A 211 -28.68 -24.95 56.24
C ALA A 211 -29.69 -24.79 57.43
N PRO A 212 -30.76 -23.96 57.36
CA PRO A 212 -31.23 -23.06 56.29
C PRO A 212 -31.68 -21.63 56.76
N ALA A 213 -32.09 -20.82 55.76
CA ALA A 213 -33.16 -19.81 55.74
C ALA A 213 -33.28 -18.75 56.86
N GLN A 214 -33.30 -17.47 56.46
CA GLN A 214 -34.49 -16.59 56.42
C GLN A 214 -34.30 -15.47 55.40
#